data_AF-A0A7C5IQ56-F1
#
_entry.id   AF-A0A7C5IQ56-F1
#
_cell.length_a   1.000
_cell.length_b   1.000
_cell.length_c   1.000
_cell.angle_alpha   90.00
_cell.angle_beta   90.00
_cell.angle_gamma   90.00
#
_symmetry.space_group_name_H-M   'P 1'
#
loop_
_entity.id
_entity.type
_entity.pdbx_description
1 polymer ?
#
loop_
_entity_poly.entity_id
_entity_poly.type
_entity_poly.pdbx_seq_one_letter_code
_entity_poly.pdbx_strand_id
1 'polypeptide(L)'
;MWQAYKEKGVQVLGINIQESAVKVKSWIAAKQVTYPVLLDENAAIWVAFHNANWYIPHNVVIDTGMVVRYSNFGYNEAAILSTIQAYLPTGVADNPAVPPRTHAIFRAYPNPFRQSTRIRTVLPRSSEFEIVIFDLQGREIRRFHGNGNAAAPVEFIWDGRSESGSKVPAGMYFAQLRYGTRLLQQKLLILK
;
A
#
# COMPACT_ATOMS: atom_id res chain seq x y z
N MET A 1 23.09 4.63 -8.83
CA MET A 1 21.85 3.87 -9.12
C MET A 1 20.99 4.49 -10.22
N TRP A 2 20.38 5.66 -10.04
CA TRP A 2 19.40 6.25 -10.99
C TRP A 2 19.80 6.14 -12.48
N GLN A 3 20.98 6.64 -12.84
CA GLN A 3 21.47 6.63 -14.23
C GLN A 3 21.52 5.23 -14.86
N ALA A 4 21.81 4.19 -14.07
CA ALA A 4 21.96 2.83 -14.55
C ALA A 4 20.61 2.09 -14.74
N TYR A 5 19.52 2.60 -14.17
CA TYR A 5 18.21 1.94 -14.18
C TYR A 5 17.08 2.78 -14.77
N LYS A 6 17.29 4.07 -15.04
CA LYS A 6 16.28 4.98 -15.63
C LYS A 6 15.69 4.43 -16.94
N GLU A 7 16.53 3.83 -17.79
CA GLU A 7 16.13 3.25 -19.09
C GLU A 7 15.53 1.85 -18.94
N LYS A 8 15.64 1.25 -17.75
CA LYS A 8 15.08 -0.06 -17.41
C LYS A 8 13.70 0.04 -16.75
N GLY A 9 13.05 1.20 -16.88
CA GLY A 9 11.72 1.45 -16.33
C GLY A 9 11.67 1.76 -14.83
N VAL A 10 12.81 1.98 -14.18
CA VAL A 10 12.84 2.48 -12.80
C VAL A 10 12.66 3.98 -12.83
N GLN A 11 11.87 4.52 -11.89
CA GLN A 11 11.76 5.95 -11.60
C GLN A 11 12.27 6.21 -10.18
N VAL A 12 13.02 7.30 -10.00
CA VAL A 12 13.53 7.72 -8.69
C VAL A 12 13.00 9.11 -8.40
N LEU A 13 12.58 9.32 -7.16
CA LEU A 13 12.02 10.58 -6.67
C LEU A 13 12.64 10.91 -5.32
N GLY A 14 13.28 12.09 -5.22
CA GLY A 14 13.70 12.63 -3.93
C GLY A 14 12.52 13.35 -3.28
N ILE A 15 12.35 13.21 -1.97
CA ILE A 15 11.33 13.94 -1.20
C ILE A 15 12.04 14.81 -0.17
N ASN A 16 11.80 16.11 -0.21
CA ASN A 16 12.29 17.05 0.78
C ASN A 16 11.12 17.66 1.54
N ILE A 17 11.18 17.59 2.88
CA ILE A 17 10.15 18.13 3.78
C ILE A 17 10.59 19.39 4.55
N GLN A 18 11.89 19.66 4.66
CA GLN A 18 12.41 20.64 5.63
C GLN A 18 13.06 21.86 4.98
N GLU A 19 13.77 21.68 3.85
CA GLU A 19 14.53 22.78 3.26
C GLU A 19 13.69 23.59 2.27
N SER A 20 13.99 24.89 2.17
CA SER A 20 13.31 25.77 1.22
C SER A 20 13.60 25.38 -0.22
N ALA A 21 12.69 25.72 -1.14
CA ALA A 21 12.85 25.48 -2.57
C ALA A 21 14.19 26.00 -3.12
N VAL A 22 14.67 27.15 -2.62
CA VAL A 22 15.95 27.75 -3.02
C VAL A 22 17.13 26.86 -2.61
N LYS A 23 17.16 26.40 -1.35
CA LYS A 23 18.24 25.53 -0.86
C LYS A 23 18.25 24.18 -1.58
N VAL A 24 17.07 23.60 -1.82
CA VAL A 24 16.93 22.35 -2.57
C VAL A 24 17.46 22.51 -3.99
N LYS A 25 17.09 23.59 -4.69
CA LYS A 25 17.61 23.88 -6.05
C LYS A 25 19.13 24.03 -6.07
N SER A 26 19.69 24.78 -5.12
CA SER A 26 21.14 24.93 -5.00
C SER A 26 21.84 23.59 -4.74
N TRP A 27 21.25 22.74 -3.90
CA TRP A 27 21.79 21.40 -3.62
C TRP A 27 21.72 20.48 -4.84
N ILE A 28 20.61 20.47 -5.59
CA ILE A 28 20.45 19.69 -6.82
C ILE A 28 21.54 20.08 -7.83
N ALA A 29 21.76 21.37 -8.03
CA ALA A 29 22.80 21.87 -8.93
C ALA A 29 24.21 21.47 -8.46
N ALA A 30 24.51 21.67 -7.17
CA ALA A 30 25.82 21.38 -6.59
C ALA A 30 26.15 19.88 -6.58
N LYS A 31 25.15 19.01 -6.40
CA LYS A 31 25.31 17.55 -6.37
C LYS A 31 25.04 16.87 -7.71
N GLN A 32 24.74 17.65 -8.75
CA GLN A 32 24.42 17.16 -10.10
C GLN A 32 23.33 16.08 -10.06
N VAL A 33 22.30 16.30 -9.23
CA VAL A 33 21.19 15.36 -9.08
C VAL A 33 20.35 15.38 -10.34
N THR A 34 20.10 14.20 -10.88
CA THR A 34 19.48 14.01 -12.21
C THR A 34 18.12 13.34 -12.15
N TYR A 35 17.62 13.02 -10.97
CA TYR A 35 16.24 12.57 -10.74
C TYR A 35 15.40 13.71 -10.14
N PRO A 36 14.07 13.73 -10.35
CA PRO A 36 13.21 14.75 -9.77
C PRO A 36 13.24 14.76 -8.25
N VAL A 37 13.15 15.95 -7.65
CA VAL A 37 13.00 16.14 -6.19
C VAL A 37 11.75 16.95 -5.92
N LEU A 38 10.83 16.42 -5.12
CA LEU A 38 9.61 17.10 -4.71
C LEU A 38 9.78 17.79 -3.36
N LEU A 39 9.08 18.90 -3.21
CA LEU A 39 8.89 19.59 -1.94
C LEU A 39 7.56 19.10 -1.34
N ASP A 40 7.65 18.36 -0.25
CA ASP A 40 6.52 17.84 0.51
C ASP A 40 6.25 18.78 1.70
N GLU A 41 5.81 20.00 1.39
CA GLU A 41 5.71 21.12 2.34
C GLU A 41 4.78 20.84 3.53
N ASN A 42 3.79 19.97 3.34
CA ASN A 42 2.85 19.55 4.39
C ASN A 42 3.18 18.16 4.97
N ALA A 43 4.31 17.58 4.61
CA ALA A 43 4.76 16.25 5.01
C ALA A 43 3.77 15.11 4.70
N ALA A 44 2.86 15.28 3.72
CA ALA A 44 1.84 14.27 3.42
C ALA A 44 2.44 12.96 2.90
N ILE A 45 3.46 13.05 2.04
CA ILE A 45 4.18 11.88 1.53
C ILE A 45 5.00 11.27 2.66
N TRP A 46 5.68 12.10 3.46
CA TRP A 46 6.43 11.62 4.62
C TRP A 46 5.55 10.83 5.59
N VAL A 47 4.40 11.36 6.00
CA VAL A 47 3.47 10.65 6.90
C VAL A 47 2.99 9.33 6.29
N ALA A 48 2.81 9.26 4.97
CA ALA A 48 2.33 8.04 4.31
C ALA A 48 3.35 6.87 4.34
N PHE A 49 4.65 7.17 4.45
CA PHE A 49 5.71 6.17 4.38
C PHE A 49 6.53 6.02 5.67
N HIS A 50 6.27 6.85 6.67
CA HIS A 50 7.08 6.93 7.90
C HIS A 50 6.29 6.51 9.15
N ASN A 51 6.94 5.83 10.11
CA ASN A 51 6.24 5.21 11.25
C ASN A 51 6.73 5.54 12.67
N ALA A 52 7.73 6.41 12.89
CA ALA A 52 7.97 7.19 14.14
C ALA A 52 9.42 7.70 14.37
N ASN A 53 10.43 7.43 13.52
CA ASN A 53 11.83 7.76 13.86
C ASN A 53 12.38 9.02 13.17
N TRP A 54 12.99 9.95 13.92
CA TRP A 54 13.46 11.26 13.41
C TRP A 54 14.77 11.24 12.59
N TYR A 55 15.20 10.10 12.04
CA TYR A 55 16.44 10.01 11.26
C TYR A 55 16.16 9.93 9.74
N ILE A 56 16.73 10.88 9.00
CA ILE A 56 16.68 11.02 7.54
C ILE A 56 18.02 10.51 7.00
N PRO A 57 18.12 9.72 5.91
CA PRO A 57 17.11 9.42 4.88
C PRO A 57 16.33 8.11 5.07
N HIS A 58 15.07 8.10 4.63
CA HIS A 58 14.21 6.91 4.51
C HIS A 58 14.11 6.53 3.03
N ASN A 59 14.37 5.26 2.72
CA ASN A 59 14.43 4.76 1.35
C ASN A 59 13.30 3.75 1.13
N VAL A 60 12.48 4.00 0.10
CA VAL A 60 11.33 3.17 -0.25
C VAL A 60 11.43 2.72 -1.70
N VAL A 61 11.24 1.43 -1.96
CA VAL A 61 11.07 0.88 -3.31
C VAL A 61 9.65 0.38 -3.46
N ILE A 62 8.95 0.86 -4.48
CA ILE A 62 7.59 0.48 -4.81
C ILE A 62 7.61 -0.16 -6.20
N ASP A 63 7.01 -1.34 -6.34
CA ASP A 63 6.88 -2.00 -7.64
C ASP A 63 5.75 -1.39 -8.49
N THR A 64 5.63 -1.83 -9.74
CA THR A 64 4.56 -1.41 -10.67
C THR A 64 3.15 -1.80 -10.19
N GLY A 65 3.04 -2.74 -9.25
CA GLY A 65 1.80 -3.13 -8.58
C GLY A 65 1.44 -2.24 -7.37
N MET A 66 2.16 -1.15 -7.15
CA MET A 66 1.99 -0.22 -6.02
C MET A 66 2.28 -0.86 -4.65
N VAL A 67 3.17 -1.85 -4.61
CA VAL A 67 3.53 -2.57 -3.39
C VAL A 67 4.90 -2.10 -2.92
N VAL A 68 5.00 -1.71 -1.64
CA VAL A 68 6.28 -1.42 -0.99
C VAL A 68 7.08 -2.72 -0.86
N ARG A 69 8.20 -2.81 -1.58
CA ARG A 69 9.12 -3.96 -1.58
C ARG A 69 10.34 -3.76 -0.68
N TYR A 70 10.68 -2.51 -0.44
CA TYR A 70 11.73 -2.12 0.49
C TYR A 70 11.30 -0.84 1.20
N SER A 71 11.53 -0.76 2.50
CA SER A 71 11.30 0.42 3.33
C SER A 71 12.26 0.35 4.50
N ASN A 72 13.28 1.21 4.53
CA ASN A 72 14.24 1.22 5.62
C ASN A 72 14.89 2.60 5.81
N PHE A 73 15.31 2.86 7.05
CA PHE A 73 16.09 4.04 7.41
C PHE A 73 17.57 3.84 7.09
N GLY A 74 18.23 4.93 6.72
CA GLY A 74 19.61 4.91 6.27
C GLY A 74 19.72 4.40 4.82
N TYR A 75 20.90 4.62 4.25
CA TYR A 75 21.21 4.21 2.88
C TYR A 75 21.92 2.85 2.88
N ASN A 76 21.26 1.84 2.33
CA ASN A 76 21.84 0.52 2.06
C ASN A 76 21.70 0.20 0.58
N GLU A 77 22.75 0.52 -0.19
CA GLU A 77 22.74 0.37 -1.64
C GLU A 77 22.51 -1.08 -2.10
N ALA A 78 23.15 -2.05 -1.46
CA ALA A 78 23.04 -3.45 -1.83
C ALA A 78 21.61 -3.98 -1.66
N ALA A 79 20.93 -3.61 -0.57
CA ALA A 79 19.54 -4.00 -0.32
C ALA A 79 18.57 -3.33 -1.30
N ILE A 80 18.80 -2.05 -1.63
CA ILE A 80 17.98 -1.31 -2.59
C ILE A 80 18.16 -1.91 -3.99
N LEU A 81 19.40 -2.16 -4.43
CA LEU A 81 19.70 -2.71 -5.75
C LEU A 81 19.15 -4.12 -5.93
N SER A 82 19.37 -5.00 -4.95
CA SER A 82 18.83 -6.37 -5.00
C SER A 82 17.30 -6.37 -5.07
N THR A 83 16.66 -5.44 -4.33
CA THR A 83 15.20 -5.27 -4.43
C THR A 83 14.80 -4.79 -5.82
N ILE A 84 15.42 -3.73 -6.36
CA ILE A 84 15.10 -3.24 -7.71
C ILE A 84 15.24 -4.37 -8.73
N GLN A 85 16.35 -5.10 -8.73
CA GLN A 85 16.61 -6.18 -9.67
C GLN A 85 15.57 -7.30 -9.59
N ALA A 86 15.11 -7.66 -8.39
CA ALA A 86 14.08 -8.68 -8.19
C ALA A 86 12.71 -8.30 -8.78
N TYR A 87 12.44 -7.01 -9.00
CA TYR A 87 11.15 -6.51 -9.50
C TYR A 87 11.26 -5.70 -10.80
N LEU A 88 12.44 -5.69 -11.43
CA LEU A 88 12.58 -5.11 -12.76
C LEU A 88 11.72 -5.92 -13.75
N PRO A 89 10.96 -5.25 -14.63
CA PRO A 89 10.33 -5.93 -15.75
C PRO A 89 11.44 -6.48 -16.65
N THR A 90 11.77 -7.76 -16.51
CA THR A 90 12.63 -8.44 -17.48
C THR A 90 11.75 -8.74 -18.68
N GLY A 91 12.14 -8.20 -19.84
CA GLY A 91 11.47 -8.45 -21.11
C GLY A 91 11.72 -9.87 -21.59
N VAL A 92 11.26 -10.87 -20.83
CA VAL A 92 11.07 -12.25 -21.27
C VAL A 92 9.87 -12.75 -20.48
N ALA A 93 8.86 -13.23 -21.21
CA ALA A 93 7.71 -13.90 -20.64
C ALA A 93 8.15 -15.23 -20.01
N ASP A 94 8.65 -15.18 -18.78
CA ASP A 94 8.64 -16.29 -17.86
C ASP A 94 8.12 -15.76 -16.54
N ASN A 95 6.93 -16.25 -16.18
CA ASN A 95 6.16 -15.93 -14.99
C ASN A 95 7.09 -15.65 -13.79
N PRO A 96 7.32 -14.37 -13.40
CA PRO A 96 8.13 -14.11 -12.24
C PRO A 96 7.31 -14.60 -11.07
N ALA A 97 7.72 -15.72 -10.48
CA ALA A 97 7.17 -16.18 -9.22
C ALA A 97 7.28 -15.01 -8.25
N VAL A 98 6.15 -14.33 -8.03
CA VAL A 98 6.03 -13.22 -7.11
C VAL A 98 6.66 -13.72 -5.81
N PRO A 99 7.78 -13.15 -5.34
CA PRO A 99 8.42 -13.61 -4.12
C PRO A 99 7.34 -13.67 -3.04
N PRO A 100 7.21 -14.81 -2.33
CA PRO A 100 6.01 -15.12 -1.59
C PRO A 100 5.74 -13.99 -0.61
N ARG A 101 4.63 -13.28 -0.83
CA ARG A 101 4.11 -12.34 0.15
C ARG A 101 3.96 -13.13 1.44
N THR A 102 4.52 -12.64 2.54
CA THR A 102 4.43 -13.33 3.83
C THR A 102 3.14 -12.98 4.58
N HIS A 103 2.49 -11.87 4.19
CA HIS A 103 1.29 -11.34 4.84
C HIS A 103 0.26 -10.90 3.80
N ALA A 104 -1.02 -10.96 4.18
CA ALA A 104 -2.10 -10.42 3.37
C ALA A 104 -2.15 -8.88 3.44
N ILE A 105 -2.54 -8.26 2.33
CA ILE A 105 -2.98 -6.86 2.31
C ILE A 105 -4.48 -6.86 2.54
N PHE A 106 -4.98 -5.96 3.39
CA PHE A 106 -6.41 -5.79 3.63
C PHE A 106 -6.71 -4.32 3.95
N ARG A 107 -7.42 -3.63 3.05
CA ARG A 107 -7.68 -2.19 3.14
C ARG A 107 -9.10 -1.87 2.69
N ALA A 108 -9.67 -0.80 3.23
CA ALA A 108 -10.92 -0.22 2.79
C ALA A 108 -10.71 1.23 2.35
N TYR A 109 -11.15 1.59 1.14
CA TYR A 109 -11.07 2.96 0.63
C TYR A 109 -12.26 3.30 -0.29
N PRO A 110 -12.89 4.48 -0.14
CA PRO A 110 -12.63 5.48 0.88
C PRO A 110 -13.03 5.00 2.29
N ASN A 111 -12.35 5.49 3.32
CA ASN A 111 -12.71 5.28 4.71
C ASN A 111 -12.20 6.47 5.54
N PRO A 112 -13.08 7.34 6.06
CA PRO A 112 -14.55 7.22 6.12
C PRO A 112 -15.25 7.29 4.74
N PHE A 113 -16.52 6.85 4.65
CA PHE A 113 -17.31 6.88 3.40
C PHE A 113 -18.79 7.25 3.61
N ARG A 114 -19.46 7.72 2.55
CA ARG A 114 -20.90 8.09 2.57
C ARG A 114 -21.81 7.08 1.86
N GLN A 115 -21.40 6.59 0.69
CA GLN A 115 -22.22 5.70 -0.14
C GLN A 115 -21.70 4.26 -0.13
N SER A 116 -20.41 4.09 -0.42
CA SER A 116 -19.77 2.78 -0.44
C SER A 116 -18.28 2.88 -0.18
N THR A 117 -17.69 1.76 0.21
CA THR A 117 -16.24 1.58 0.32
C THR A 117 -15.83 0.33 -0.45
N ARG A 118 -14.64 0.38 -1.06
CA ARG A 118 -14.00 -0.79 -1.65
C ARG A 118 -13.15 -1.47 -0.62
N ILE A 119 -13.46 -2.71 -0.32
CA ILE A 119 -12.69 -3.59 0.56
C ILE A 119 -11.79 -4.44 -0.33
N ARG A 120 -10.49 -4.15 -0.32
CA ARG A 120 -9.49 -4.80 -1.17
C ARG A 120 -8.59 -5.71 -0.33
N THR A 121 -8.38 -6.93 -0.82
CA THR A 121 -7.43 -7.88 -0.23
C THR A 121 -6.48 -8.47 -1.26
N VAL A 122 -5.26 -8.80 -0.82
CA VAL A 122 -4.29 -9.62 -1.58
C VAL A 122 -3.78 -10.69 -0.63
N LEU A 123 -3.93 -11.96 -0.98
CA LEU A 123 -3.50 -13.06 -0.11
C LEU A 123 -2.05 -13.45 -0.37
N PRO A 124 -1.32 -13.93 0.66
CA PRO A 124 0.07 -14.33 0.51
C PRO A 124 0.27 -15.60 -0.33
N ARG A 125 -0.77 -16.43 -0.40
CA ARG A 125 -0.82 -17.71 -1.11
C ARG A 125 -2.25 -17.95 -1.57
N SER A 126 -2.42 -18.87 -2.52
CA SER A 126 -3.75 -19.34 -2.92
C SER A 126 -4.49 -19.90 -1.71
N SER A 127 -5.63 -19.30 -1.37
CA SER A 127 -6.45 -19.69 -0.22
C SER A 127 -7.88 -19.21 -0.41
N GLU A 128 -8.82 -20.00 0.09
CA GLU A 128 -10.15 -19.50 0.43
C GLU A 128 -10.03 -18.43 1.51
N PHE A 129 -10.91 -17.45 1.43
CA PHE A 129 -11.06 -16.44 2.46
C PHE A 129 -12.51 -16.03 2.64
N GLU A 130 -12.78 -15.44 3.80
CA GLU A 130 -14.03 -14.75 4.07
C GLU A 130 -13.75 -13.34 4.58
N ILE A 131 -14.59 -12.41 4.18
CA ILE A 131 -14.66 -11.06 4.76
C ILE A 131 -16.02 -10.91 5.41
N VAL A 132 -16.02 -10.65 6.71
CA VAL A 132 -17.24 -10.45 7.49
C VAL A 132 -17.24 -9.04 8.05
N ILE A 133 -18.36 -8.33 7.88
CA ILE A 133 -18.56 -7.00 8.45
C ILE A 133 -19.39 -7.15 9.72
N PHE A 134 -18.90 -6.59 10.81
CA PHE A 134 -19.54 -6.60 12.12
C PHE A 134 -19.88 -5.19 12.58
N ASP A 135 -20.95 -5.05 13.37
CA ASP A 135 -21.16 -3.85 14.18
C ASP A 135 -20.36 -3.89 15.50
N LEU A 136 -20.57 -2.88 16.35
CA LEU A 136 -19.88 -2.75 17.64
C LEU A 136 -20.28 -3.81 18.66
N GLN A 137 -21.43 -4.46 18.48
CA GLN A 137 -21.89 -5.56 19.32
C GLN A 137 -21.38 -6.92 18.82
N GLY A 138 -20.60 -6.94 17.73
CA GLY A 138 -20.11 -8.16 17.11
C GLY A 138 -21.19 -8.88 16.29
N ARG A 139 -22.32 -8.23 15.99
CA ARG A 139 -23.35 -8.81 15.12
C ARG A 139 -22.88 -8.73 13.68
N GLU A 140 -23.01 -9.84 12.97
CA GLU A 140 -22.72 -9.92 11.55
C GLU A 140 -23.72 -9.10 10.74
N ILE A 141 -23.18 -8.21 9.91
CA ILE A 141 -23.93 -7.33 9.03
C ILE A 141 -23.93 -7.87 7.61
N ARG A 142 -22.76 -8.26 7.10
CA ARG A 142 -22.56 -8.67 5.70
C ARG A 142 -21.41 -9.66 5.63
N ARG A 143 -21.51 -10.65 4.75
CA ARG A 143 -20.43 -11.61 4.50
C ARG A 143 -20.10 -11.71 3.02
N PHE A 144 -18.81 -11.86 2.75
CA PHE A 144 -18.27 -12.12 1.42
C PHE A 144 -17.35 -13.32 1.49
N HIS A 145 -17.46 -14.21 0.51
CA HIS A 145 -16.55 -15.35 0.34
C HIS A 145 -15.83 -15.25 -0.99
N GLY A 146 -14.63 -15.81 -1.05
CA GLY A 146 -13.90 -15.87 -2.30
C GLY A 146 -12.63 -16.69 -2.21
N ASN A 147 -11.99 -16.79 -3.37
CA ASN A 147 -10.67 -17.37 -3.54
C ASN A 147 -9.71 -16.27 -3.95
N GLY A 148 -8.57 -16.18 -3.26
CA GLY A 148 -7.54 -15.18 -3.53
C GLY A 148 -6.17 -15.82 -3.66
N ASN A 149 -5.23 -15.13 -4.30
CA ASN A 149 -3.85 -15.56 -4.40
C ASN A 149 -2.89 -14.34 -4.38
N ALA A 150 -1.59 -14.60 -4.49
CA ALA A 150 -0.57 -13.56 -4.46
C ALA A 150 -0.46 -12.72 -5.74
N ALA A 151 -1.00 -13.22 -6.85
CA ALA A 151 -0.89 -12.62 -8.18
C ALA A 151 -1.96 -11.55 -8.43
N ALA A 152 -3.17 -11.71 -7.86
CA ALA A 152 -4.29 -10.80 -8.12
C ALA A 152 -4.99 -10.34 -6.83
N PRO A 153 -5.18 -9.02 -6.65
CA PRO A 153 -6.07 -8.49 -5.62
C PRO A 153 -7.53 -8.90 -5.88
N VAL A 154 -8.26 -9.15 -4.80
CA VAL A 154 -9.72 -9.30 -4.81
C VAL A 154 -10.35 -8.08 -4.17
N GLU A 155 -11.44 -7.59 -4.75
CA GLU A 155 -12.16 -6.40 -4.31
C GLU A 155 -13.64 -6.69 -4.12
N PHE A 156 -14.20 -6.19 -3.02
CA PHE A 156 -15.63 -6.18 -2.74
C PHE A 156 -16.09 -4.77 -2.49
N ILE A 157 -17.27 -4.43 -2.97
CA ILE A 157 -17.91 -3.14 -2.68
C ILE A 157 -18.92 -3.39 -1.57
N TRP A 158 -18.76 -2.65 -0.47
CA TRP A 158 -19.81 -2.58 0.55
C TRP A 158 -20.49 -1.21 0.48
N ASP A 159 -21.79 -1.22 0.30
CA ASP A 159 -22.66 -0.05 0.13
C ASP A 159 -23.41 0.34 1.42
N GLY A 160 -22.93 -0.16 2.58
CA GLY A 160 -23.59 0.09 3.86
C GLY A 160 -24.92 -0.64 4.01
N ARG A 161 -25.07 -1.81 3.38
CA ARG A 161 -26.25 -2.68 3.56
C ARG A 161 -25.91 -3.98 4.28
N SER A 162 -26.88 -4.50 5.02
CA SER A 162 -26.83 -5.84 5.59
C SER A 162 -26.98 -6.93 4.51
N GLU A 163 -26.89 -8.19 4.93
CA GLU A 163 -27.17 -9.37 4.11
C GLU A 163 -28.61 -9.38 3.58
N SER A 164 -29.57 -8.90 4.36
CA SER A 164 -30.98 -8.71 3.94
C SER A 164 -31.20 -7.56 2.95
N GLY A 165 -30.14 -6.83 2.59
CA GLY A 165 -30.22 -5.65 1.71
C GLY A 165 -30.73 -4.38 2.39
N SER A 166 -30.98 -4.39 3.69
CA SER A 166 -31.40 -3.20 4.44
C SER A 166 -30.20 -2.28 4.69
N LYS A 167 -30.39 -0.96 4.57
CA LYS A 167 -29.33 0.01 4.92
C LYS A 167 -29.05 -0.05 6.43
N VAL A 168 -27.77 -0.07 6.80
CA VAL A 168 -27.36 0.04 8.20
C VAL A 168 -27.14 1.51 8.58
N PRO A 169 -27.30 1.88 9.87
CA PRO A 169 -27.06 3.25 10.33
C PRO A 169 -25.64 3.74 10.08
N ALA A 170 -25.48 5.06 9.93
CA ALA A 170 -24.16 5.68 9.98
C ALA A 170 -23.48 5.38 11.33
N GLY A 171 -22.19 5.09 11.32
CA GLY A 171 -21.49 4.61 12.50
C GLY A 171 -20.23 3.82 12.19
N MET A 172 -19.65 3.25 13.25
CA MET A 172 -18.43 2.46 13.21
C MET A 172 -18.75 0.97 13.06
N TYR A 173 -18.03 0.31 12.17
CA TYR A 173 -18.11 -1.12 11.89
C TYR A 173 -16.71 -1.71 11.78
N PHE A 174 -16.60 -3.03 11.78
CA PHE A 174 -15.34 -3.74 11.58
C PHE A 174 -15.47 -4.73 10.43
N ALA A 175 -14.63 -4.60 9.41
CA ALA A 175 -14.43 -5.65 8.43
C ALA A 175 -13.32 -6.58 8.90
N GLN A 176 -13.57 -7.89 8.87
CA GLN A 176 -12.64 -8.92 9.30
C GLN A 176 -12.37 -9.87 8.14
N LEU A 177 -11.11 -9.97 7.73
CA LEU A 177 -10.64 -10.95 6.75
C LEU A 177 -10.09 -12.17 7.48
N ARG A 178 -10.58 -13.36 7.11
CA ARG A 178 -10.04 -14.65 7.57
C ARG A 178 -9.56 -15.46 6.38
N TYR A 179 -8.37 -16.04 6.50
CA TYR A 179 -7.81 -17.01 5.54
C TYR A 179 -6.89 -17.98 6.29
N GLY A 180 -7.11 -19.29 6.12
CA GLY A 180 -6.45 -20.30 6.94
C GLY A 180 -6.59 -20.00 8.44
N THR A 181 -5.47 -19.91 9.17
CA THR A 181 -5.42 -19.58 10.60
C THR A 181 -5.19 -18.08 10.90
N ARG A 182 -5.19 -17.23 9.87
CA ARG A 182 -4.89 -15.80 9.99
C ARG A 182 -6.17 -14.97 10.00
N LEU A 183 -6.12 -13.86 10.73
CA LEU A 183 -7.22 -12.91 10.88
C LEU A 183 -6.66 -11.49 10.80
N LEU A 184 -7.23 -10.67 9.92
CA LEU A 184 -6.95 -9.22 9.85
C LEU A 184 -8.26 -8.45 10.02
N GLN A 185 -8.15 -7.22 10.53
CA GLN A 185 -9.31 -6.37 10.77
C GLN A 185 -9.07 -4.95 10.25
N GLN A 186 -10.12 -4.32 9.74
CA GLN A 186 -10.17 -2.92 9.34
C GLN A 186 -11.38 -2.26 9.98
N LYS A 187 -11.16 -1.11 10.63
CA LYS A 187 -12.25 -0.26 11.10
C LYS A 187 -12.87 0.44 9.91
N LEU A 188 -14.20 0.46 9.82
CA LEU A 188 -14.96 1.17 8.81
C LEU A 188 -15.79 2.27 9.47
N LEU A 189 -15.86 3.45 8.85
CA LEU A 189 -16.69 4.56 9.32
C LEU A 189 -17.66 5.03 8.23
N ILE A 190 -18.95 4.85 8.47
CA ILE A 190 -20.03 5.39 7.64
C ILE A 190 -20.39 6.79 8.15
N LEU A 191 -20.37 7.77 7.25
CA LEU A 191 -20.84 9.12 7.49
C LEU A 191 -22.32 9.25 7.09
N LYS A 192 -23.05 10.16 7.75
CA LYS A 192 -24.41 10.53 7.34
C LYS A 192 -24.44 11.20 5.97
#